data_AF-A0A1Q9S240-F1
#
_entry.id   AF-A0A1Q9S240-F1
#
_cell.length_a   1.000
_cell.length_b   1.000
_cell.length_c   1.000
_cell.angle_alpha   90.00
_cell.angle_beta   90.00
_cell.angle_gamma   90.00
#
_symmetry.space_group_name_H-M   'P 1'
#
loop_
_entity.id
_entity.type
_entity.pdbx_description
1 polymer ?
#
loop_
_entity_poly.entity_id
_entity_poly.type
_entity_poly.pdbx_seq_one_letter_code
_entity_poly.pdbx_strand_id
1 'polypeptide(L)'
;MDALHLRSTDLPEVQRTGPLRFQGRPVGYFTHVAGRGGPAQVYRETVELAVAAEELGFASFWVAQHHAGALEGLLPSPLVLLAAVAERTATIRLGTAVVAASMEDPRRLAEDAAVLDQLSGGRLELGVGAGADPAASAAFGRDHDRRNDDCRDVVEELCRTWPGRGWCRRRPACANGSGGRRARPRGSRSRPSGGSECCPGGPPTYRAWSTA
;
A
#
# COMPACT_ATOMS: atom_id res chain seq x y z
N MET A 1 35.50 -16.55 -17.04
CA MET A 1 34.13 -16.70 -16.54
C MET A 1 33.35 -15.50 -17.04
N ASP A 2 32.70 -15.66 -18.18
CA ASP A 2 32.00 -14.56 -18.87
C ASP A 2 30.74 -14.19 -18.11
N ALA A 3 30.68 -12.92 -17.68
CA ALA A 3 29.48 -12.32 -17.14
C ALA A 3 28.45 -12.21 -18.27
N LEU A 4 27.43 -13.05 -18.22
CA LEU A 4 26.23 -12.95 -19.05
C LEU A 4 25.62 -11.55 -18.88
N HIS A 5 25.95 -10.65 -19.80
CA HIS A 5 25.21 -9.42 -20.06
C HIS A 5 23.87 -9.83 -20.67
N LEU A 6 22.85 -10.03 -19.83
CA LEU A 6 21.46 -10.01 -20.28
C LEU A 6 21.20 -8.62 -20.86
N ARG A 7 21.14 -8.52 -22.20
CA ARG A 7 20.73 -7.29 -22.87
C ARG A 7 19.22 -7.17 -22.71
N SER A 8 18.71 -5.93 -22.62
CA SER A 8 17.28 -5.62 -22.49
C SER A 8 16.39 -6.27 -23.58
N THR A 9 16.97 -6.73 -24.69
CA THR A 9 16.30 -7.42 -25.80
C THR A 9 16.10 -8.93 -25.59
N ASP A 10 16.64 -9.53 -24.52
CA ASP A 10 16.52 -10.97 -24.26
C ASP A 10 15.43 -11.32 -23.23
N LEU A 11 14.62 -10.35 -22.81
CA LEU A 11 13.44 -10.65 -21.99
C LEU A 11 12.36 -11.28 -22.90
N PRO A 12 11.84 -12.47 -22.55
CA PRO A 12 10.79 -13.10 -23.36
C PRO A 12 9.59 -12.15 -23.47
N GLU A 13 9.03 -12.07 -24.67
CA GLU A 13 7.80 -11.30 -24.92
C GLU A 13 6.72 -11.76 -23.94
N VAL A 14 6.26 -10.84 -23.09
CA VAL A 14 5.22 -11.12 -22.11
C VAL A 14 3.90 -11.27 -22.86
N GLN A 15 3.42 -12.52 -22.96
CA GLN A 15 2.12 -12.77 -23.57
C GLN A 15 1.02 -12.17 -22.70
N ARG A 16 0.17 -11.33 -23.30
CA ARG A 16 -0.99 -10.77 -22.61
C ARG A 16 -1.92 -11.88 -22.14
N THR A 17 -2.09 -11.98 -20.83
CA THR A 17 -3.04 -12.91 -20.23
C THR A 17 -4.32 -12.17 -19.83
N GLY A 18 -5.43 -12.91 -19.76
CA GLY A 18 -6.65 -12.38 -19.13
C GLY A 18 -6.41 -12.03 -17.65
N PRO A 19 -7.38 -11.39 -16.97
CA PRO A 19 -7.22 -10.96 -15.59
C PRO A 19 -6.75 -12.07 -14.65
N LEU A 20 -5.62 -11.86 -13.97
CA LEU A 20 -5.04 -12.81 -13.05
C LEU A 20 -5.89 -12.91 -11.79
N ARG A 21 -6.37 -14.13 -11.50
CA ARG A 21 -7.23 -14.42 -10.36
C ARG A 21 -6.72 -15.63 -9.57
N PHE A 22 -6.71 -15.50 -8.25
CA PHE A 22 -6.47 -16.61 -7.32
C PHE A 22 -7.76 -16.90 -6.56
N GLN A 23 -8.31 -18.11 -6.73
CA GLN A 23 -9.61 -18.49 -6.15
C GLN A 23 -10.73 -17.47 -6.50
N GLY A 24 -10.74 -16.99 -7.75
CA GLY A 24 -11.69 -15.97 -8.25
C GLY A 24 -11.37 -14.52 -7.84
N ARG A 25 -10.39 -14.30 -6.96
CA ARG A 25 -10.05 -12.96 -6.43
C ARG A 25 -8.92 -12.32 -7.23
N PRO A 26 -8.97 -11.00 -7.49
CA PRO A 26 -7.91 -10.30 -8.20
C PRO A 26 -6.58 -10.39 -7.42
N VAL A 27 -5.48 -10.52 -8.15
CA VAL A 27 -4.12 -10.55 -7.59
C VAL A 27 -3.41 -9.24 -7.88
N GLY A 28 -2.72 -8.69 -6.87
CA GLY A 28 -1.86 -7.51 -7.00
C GLY A 28 -0.38 -7.87 -6.94
N TYR A 29 0.45 -7.05 -7.57
CA TYR A 29 1.90 -7.14 -7.51
C TYR A 29 2.43 -6.10 -6.51
N PHE A 30 3.33 -6.49 -5.61
CA PHE A 30 3.92 -5.58 -4.63
C PHE A 30 5.44 -5.65 -4.70
N THR A 31 6.10 -4.48 -4.64
CA THR A 31 7.56 -4.36 -4.65
C THR A 31 8.05 -3.32 -3.65
N HIS A 32 9.23 -3.59 -3.08
CA HIS A 32 9.97 -2.64 -2.26
C HIS A 32 10.80 -1.63 -3.07
N VAL A 33 10.81 -1.77 -4.42
CA VAL A 33 11.62 -0.95 -5.32
C VAL A 33 13.09 -1.01 -4.92
N ALA A 34 13.63 -2.23 -5.00
CA ALA A 34 15.00 -2.58 -4.67
C ALA A 34 15.64 -3.31 -5.86
N GLY A 35 16.97 -3.23 -5.98
CA GLY A 35 17.70 -3.85 -7.07
C GLY A 35 19.21 -3.70 -6.91
N ARG A 36 19.99 -4.42 -7.74
CA ARG A 36 21.47 -4.40 -7.67
C ARG A 36 22.10 -3.19 -8.38
N GLY A 37 21.33 -2.44 -9.16
CA GLY A 37 21.78 -1.26 -9.89
C GLY A 37 21.64 0.04 -9.09
N GLY A 38 22.11 1.15 -9.67
CA GLY A 38 21.91 2.48 -9.08
C GLY A 38 20.44 2.95 -9.15
N PRO A 39 20.03 3.98 -8.39
CA PRO A 39 18.63 4.41 -8.29
C PRO A 39 17.95 4.68 -9.65
N ALA A 40 18.67 5.33 -10.57
CA ALA A 40 18.15 5.63 -11.91
C ALA A 40 17.83 4.39 -12.74
N GLN A 41 18.55 3.29 -12.54
CA GLN A 41 18.27 2.01 -13.19
C GLN A 41 17.08 1.34 -12.53
N VAL A 42 17.07 1.24 -11.20
CA VAL A 42 15.99 0.59 -10.44
C VAL A 42 14.64 1.25 -10.70
N TYR A 43 14.57 2.57 -10.78
CA TYR A 43 13.31 3.26 -11.10
C TYR A 43 12.81 2.95 -12.52
N ARG A 44 13.70 2.90 -13.52
CA ARG A 44 13.32 2.54 -14.89
C ARG A 44 12.83 1.10 -14.98
N GLU A 45 13.56 0.18 -14.37
CA GLU A 45 13.18 -1.24 -14.28
C GLU A 45 11.84 -1.42 -13.54
N THR A 46 11.58 -0.61 -12.52
CA THR A 46 10.30 -0.66 -11.79
C THR A 46 9.13 -0.17 -12.64
N VAL A 47 9.33 0.85 -13.48
CA VAL A 47 8.31 1.28 -14.44
C VAL A 47 8.04 0.17 -15.47
N GLU A 48 9.08 -0.46 -16.01
CA GLU A 48 8.96 -1.60 -16.93
C GLU A 48 8.25 -2.80 -16.27
N LEU A 49 8.56 -3.07 -15.00
CA LEU A 49 7.92 -4.12 -14.21
C LEU A 49 6.42 -3.86 -14.02
N ALA A 50 6.00 -2.61 -13.85
CA ALA A 50 4.59 -2.26 -13.74
C ALA A 50 3.83 -2.48 -15.07
N VAL A 51 4.46 -2.19 -16.21
CA VAL A 51 3.91 -2.50 -17.55
C VAL A 51 3.78 -4.01 -17.72
N ALA A 52 4.82 -4.77 -17.41
CA ALA A 52 4.77 -6.23 -17.47
C ALA A 52 3.71 -6.82 -16.53
N ALA A 53 3.53 -6.24 -15.33
CA ALA A 53 2.48 -6.65 -14.40
C ALA A 53 1.07 -6.45 -14.99
N GLU A 54 0.82 -5.33 -15.67
CA GLU A 54 -0.44 -5.09 -16.38
C GLU A 54 -0.67 -6.12 -17.49
N GLU A 55 0.35 -6.39 -18.30
CA GLU A 55 0.28 -7.37 -19.40
C GLU A 55 0.04 -8.79 -18.91
N LEU A 56 0.60 -9.16 -17.76
CA LEU A 56 0.34 -10.43 -17.07
C LEU A 56 -1.02 -10.48 -16.35
N GLY A 57 -1.82 -9.41 -16.43
CA GLY A 57 -3.17 -9.38 -15.89
C GLY A 57 -3.25 -9.13 -14.38
N PHE A 58 -2.18 -8.64 -13.73
CA PHE A 58 -2.28 -8.19 -12.34
C PHE A 58 -3.28 -7.03 -12.24
N ALA A 59 -4.15 -7.07 -11.24
CA ALA A 59 -5.19 -6.07 -11.06
C ALA A 59 -4.67 -4.76 -10.45
N SER A 60 -3.53 -4.82 -9.76
CA SER A 60 -2.94 -3.67 -9.07
C SER A 60 -1.43 -3.81 -8.91
N PHE A 61 -0.73 -2.68 -8.87
CA PHE A 61 0.70 -2.57 -8.68
C PHE A 61 0.99 -1.67 -7.47
N TRP A 62 1.74 -2.18 -6.49
CA TRP A 62 1.94 -1.57 -5.19
C TRP A 62 3.42 -1.33 -4.91
N VAL A 63 3.75 -0.14 -4.43
CA VAL A 63 5.12 0.24 -4.05
C VAL A 63 5.19 0.64 -2.57
N ALA A 64 6.27 0.25 -1.89
CA ALA A 64 6.55 0.70 -0.52
C ALA A 64 7.44 1.94 -0.51
N GLN A 65 7.12 2.90 0.37
CA GLN A 65 7.99 4.05 0.64
C GLN A 65 9.07 3.63 1.64
N HIS A 66 10.32 3.97 1.32
CA HIS A 66 11.48 3.78 2.20
C HIS A 66 12.33 5.03 2.17
N HIS A 67 12.84 5.43 3.34
CA HIS A 67 13.79 6.52 3.49
C HIS A 67 15.12 5.98 4.00
N ALA A 68 16.21 6.72 3.74
CA ALA A 68 17.54 6.42 4.27
C ALA A 68 18.06 4.98 4.05
N GLY A 69 17.59 4.28 3.00
CA GLY A 69 18.00 2.90 2.70
C GLY A 69 17.41 1.86 3.65
N ALA A 70 16.39 2.20 4.43
CA ALA A 70 15.67 1.26 5.28
C ALA A 70 15.14 0.08 4.45
N LEU A 71 15.30 -1.14 5.00
CA LEU A 71 14.81 -2.38 4.38
C LEU A 71 15.26 -2.58 2.92
N GLU A 72 16.43 -2.02 2.55
CA GLU A 72 17.00 -2.05 1.19
C GLU A 72 16.12 -1.38 0.09
N GLY A 73 15.04 -0.71 0.49
CA GLY A 73 14.15 -0.01 -0.43
C GLY A 73 14.76 1.33 -0.88
N LEU A 74 14.64 1.63 -2.17
CA LEU A 74 15.23 2.82 -2.77
C LEU A 74 14.23 3.94 -3.03
N LEU A 75 12.94 3.78 -2.68
CA LEU A 75 11.88 4.70 -3.08
C LEU A 75 11.39 5.62 -1.94
N PRO A 76 11.90 6.87 -1.83
CA PRO A 76 11.38 7.83 -0.86
C PRO A 76 10.14 8.59 -1.33
N SER A 77 9.83 8.59 -2.63
CA SER A 77 8.78 9.41 -3.24
C SER A 77 7.84 8.57 -4.11
N PRO A 78 6.91 7.80 -3.51
CA PRO A 78 6.12 6.81 -4.24
C PRO A 78 5.14 7.44 -5.25
N LEU A 79 4.52 8.58 -4.93
CA LEU A 79 3.57 9.22 -5.84
C LEU A 79 4.23 9.72 -7.12
N VAL A 80 5.49 10.16 -7.04
CA VAL A 80 6.29 10.58 -8.20
C VAL A 80 6.57 9.40 -9.13
N LEU A 81 7.02 8.26 -8.58
CA LEU A 81 7.24 7.05 -9.37
C LEU A 81 5.94 6.54 -9.98
N LEU A 82 4.85 6.51 -9.20
CA LEU A 82 3.55 6.05 -9.67
C LEU A 82 2.96 6.97 -10.74
N ALA A 83 3.28 8.27 -10.77
CA ALA A 83 2.91 9.16 -11.88
C ALA A 83 3.58 8.73 -13.20
N ALA A 84 4.86 8.33 -13.15
CA ALA A 84 5.53 7.76 -14.32
C ALA A 84 4.92 6.42 -14.74
N VAL A 85 4.48 5.58 -13.79
CA VAL A 85 3.77 4.33 -14.09
C VAL A 85 2.39 4.60 -14.68
N ALA A 86 1.68 5.63 -14.21
CA ALA A 86 0.35 6.01 -14.68
C ALA A 86 0.35 6.30 -16.18
N GLU A 87 1.35 7.02 -16.68
CA GLU A 87 1.50 7.35 -18.11
C GLU A 87 1.95 6.15 -18.97
N ARG A 88 2.38 5.05 -18.36
CA ARG A 88 2.87 3.85 -19.04
C ARG A 88 1.89 2.68 -19.00
N THR A 89 0.78 2.82 -18.27
CA THR A 89 -0.22 1.77 -18.05
C THR A 89 -1.64 2.33 -18.22
N ALA A 90 -2.61 1.48 -18.57
CA ALA A 90 -3.95 1.97 -18.91
C ALA A 90 -5.05 1.56 -17.90
N THR A 91 -4.86 0.45 -17.18
CA THR A 91 -5.93 -0.25 -16.47
C THR A 91 -5.53 -0.70 -15.07
N ILE A 92 -4.27 -1.07 -14.85
CA ILE A 92 -3.78 -1.56 -13.56
C ILE A 92 -3.93 -0.49 -12.48
N ARG A 93 -4.46 -0.86 -11.30
CA ARG A 93 -4.58 0.08 -10.17
C ARG A 93 -3.20 0.36 -9.56
N LEU A 94 -2.98 1.58 -9.10
CA LEU A 94 -1.66 2.05 -8.65
C LEU A 94 -1.72 2.35 -7.16
N GLY A 95 -0.96 1.64 -6.34
CA GLY A 95 -1.11 1.69 -4.91
C GLY A 95 0.17 1.94 -4.12
N THR A 96 0.00 2.54 -2.94
CA THR A 96 1.08 2.71 -1.97
C THR A 96 0.89 1.75 -0.79
N ALA A 97 1.95 1.06 -0.36
CA ALA A 97 1.90 0.10 0.73
C ALA A 97 3.16 0.20 1.63
N VAL A 98 3.33 1.28 2.39
CA VAL A 98 2.44 2.44 2.57
C VAL A 98 3.23 3.73 2.39
N VAL A 99 2.54 4.86 2.19
CA VAL A 99 3.11 6.18 2.49
C VAL A 99 3.26 6.29 4.01
N ALA A 100 4.44 6.66 4.49
CA ALA A 100 4.76 6.85 5.89
C ALA A 100 4.22 8.21 6.37
N ALA A 101 2.91 8.26 6.54
CA ALA A 101 2.12 9.47 6.76
C ALA A 101 2.56 10.30 7.98
N SER A 102 3.16 9.68 9.00
CA SER A 102 3.70 10.39 10.17
C SER A 102 4.80 11.42 9.82
N MET A 103 5.42 11.29 8.64
CA MET A 103 6.49 12.18 8.15
C MET A 103 6.01 13.14 7.07
N GLU A 104 4.75 13.06 6.63
CA GLU A 104 4.22 13.82 5.51
C GLU A 104 3.47 15.09 5.96
N ASP A 105 3.44 16.10 5.09
CA ASP A 105 2.46 17.19 5.21
C ASP A 105 1.12 16.72 4.62
N PRO A 106 0.01 16.75 5.39
CA PRO A 106 -1.26 16.20 4.94
C PRO A 106 -1.84 16.95 3.73
N ARG A 107 -1.60 18.25 3.60
CA ARG A 107 -2.12 19.03 2.46
C ARG A 107 -1.32 18.73 1.21
N ARG A 108 0.01 18.69 1.33
CA ARG A 108 0.89 18.31 0.24
C ARG A 108 0.58 16.91 -0.27
N LEU A 109 0.42 15.95 0.66
CA LEU A 109 0.08 14.57 0.33
C LEU A 109 -1.28 14.48 -0.40
N ALA A 110 -2.28 15.26 0.03
CA ALA A 110 -3.56 15.35 -0.68
C ALA A 110 -3.38 15.95 -2.09
N GLU A 111 -2.66 17.04 -2.25
CA GLU A 111 -2.44 17.67 -3.57
C GLU A 111 -1.71 16.74 -4.54
N ASP A 112 -0.63 16.09 -4.10
CA ASP A 112 0.13 15.16 -4.93
C ASP A 112 -0.69 13.92 -5.30
N ALA A 113 -1.48 13.39 -4.35
CA ALA A 113 -2.41 12.30 -4.62
C ALA A 113 -3.52 12.73 -5.60
N ALA A 114 -3.98 13.98 -5.58
CA ALA A 114 -4.96 14.52 -6.53
C ALA A 114 -4.41 14.54 -7.94
N VAL A 115 -3.19 15.02 -8.11
CA VAL A 115 -2.52 15.03 -9.41
C VAL A 115 -2.39 13.60 -9.94
N LEU A 116 -1.90 12.66 -9.12
CA LEU A 116 -1.75 11.27 -9.55
C LEU A 116 -3.09 10.57 -9.83
N ASP A 117 -4.13 10.83 -9.03
CA ASP A 117 -5.48 10.29 -9.28
C ASP A 117 -5.99 10.77 -10.65
N GLN A 118 -5.79 12.03 -11.00
CA GLN A 118 -6.19 12.57 -12.30
C GLN A 118 -5.34 12.02 -13.46
N LEU A 119 -4.02 11.99 -13.33
CA LEU A 119 -3.13 11.41 -14.36
C LEU A 119 -3.46 9.93 -14.63
N SER A 120 -3.75 9.19 -13.56
CA SER A 120 -4.08 7.78 -13.68
C SER A 120 -5.53 7.50 -14.11
N GLY A 121 -6.40 8.51 -14.23
CA GLY A 121 -7.81 8.31 -14.56
C GLY A 121 -8.61 7.63 -13.44
N GLY A 122 -8.28 7.89 -12.17
CA GLY A 122 -8.97 7.32 -11.00
C GLY A 122 -8.45 5.95 -10.56
N ARG A 123 -7.25 5.55 -10.99
CA ARG A 123 -6.65 4.24 -10.68
C ARG A 123 -5.84 4.23 -9.38
N LEU A 124 -5.66 5.38 -8.72
CA LEU A 124 -4.89 5.49 -7.49
C LEU A 124 -5.58 4.80 -6.29
N GLU A 125 -4.78 4.09 -5.51
CA GLU A 125 -5.09 3.46 -4.23
C GLU A 125 -4.11 3.97 -3.16
N LEU A 126 -4.44 5.08 -2.49
CA LEU A 126 -3.55 5.68 -1.50
C LEU A 126 -3.58 4.90 -0.17
N GLY A 127 -2.63 3.99 0.01
CA GLY A 127 -2.37 3.35 1.30
C GLY A 127 -1.41 4.17 2.14
N VAL A 128 -1.83 4.46 3.37
CA VAL A 128 -1.10 5.27 4.36
C VAL A 128 -0.89 4.47 5.64
N GLY A 129 0.21 4.73 6.32
CA GLY A 129 0.49 4.15 7.63
C GLY A 129 1.60 4.88 8.36
N ALA A 130 1.89 4.46 9.58
CA ALA A 130 2.73 5.22 10.49
C ALA A 130 4.22 5.24 10.14
N GLY A 131 4.67 4.40 9.22
CA GLY A 131 6.10 4.11 9.06
C GLY A 131 6.65 3.27 10.21
N ALA A 132 7.74 2.57 9.98
CA ALA A 132 8.29 1.59 10.93
C ALA A 132 9.75 1.85 11.31
N ASP A 133 10.45 2.77 10.64
CA ASP A 133 11.88 2.99 10.83
C ASP A 133 12.17 4.20 11.74
N PRO A 134 12.80 4.01 12.90
CA PRO A 134 13.27 5.10 13.76
C PRO A 134 14.33 5.97 13.09
N ALA A 135 15.21 5.41 12.24
CA ALA A 135 16.25 6.19 11.57
C ALA A 135 15.63 7.18 10.57
N ALA A 136 14.65 6.73 9.78
CA ALA A 136 13.82 7.61 8.97
C ALA A 136 13.15 8.70 9.82
N SER A 137 12.50 8.33 10.93
CA SER A 137 11.82 9.30 11.81
C SER A 137 12.78 10.41 12.28
N ALA A 138 13.98 10.02 12.73
CA ALA A 138 15.03 10.95 13.14
C ALA A 138 15.52 11.85 12.00
N ALA A 139 15.67 11.32 10.78
CA ALA A 139 16.09 12.08 9.60
C ALA A 139 15.08 13.20 9.22
N PHE A 140 13.80 13.00 9.54
CA PHE A 140 12.74 14.00 9.37
C PHE A 140 12.46 14.84 10.64
N GLY A 141 13.28 14.71 11.68
CA GLY A 141 13.10 15.43 12.94
C GLY A 141 11.84 15.05 13.72
N ARG A 142 11.36 13.81 13.54
CA ARG A 142 10.14 13.27 14.16
C ARG A 142 10.48 12.32 15.31
N ASP A 143 9.63 12.35 16.33
CA ASP A 143 9.65 11.36 17.41
C ASP A 143 9.01 10.05 16.94
N HIS A 144 9.80 8.97 16.92
CA HIS A 144 9.33 7.68 16.44
C HIS A 144 8.21 7.08 17.31
N ASP A 145 8.16 7.40 18.60
CA ASP A 145 7.14 6.85 19.49
C ASP A 145 5.76 7.46 19.21
N ARG A 146 5.74 8.69 18.66
CA ARG A 146 4.53 9.41 18.27
C ARG A 146 3.96 9.03 16.91
N ARG A 147 4.67 8.22 16.12
CA ARG A 147 4.31 7.94 14.71
C ARG A 147 2.87 7.49 14.48
N ASN A 148 2.28 6.74 15.41
CA ASN A 148 0.90 6.26 15.28
C ASN A 148 -0.13 7.37 15.47
N ASP A 149 0.15 8.30 16.38
CA ASP A 149 -0.71 9.46 16.64
C ASP A 149 -0.55 10.49 15.52
N ASP A 150 0.69 10.78 15.11
CA ASP A 150 0.96 11.70 14.00
C ASP A 150 0.35 11.17 12.68
N CYS A 151 0.43 9.85 12.43
CA CYS A 151 -0.24 9.22 11.29
C CYS A 151 -1.76 9.38 11.36
N ARG A 152 -2.35 9.25 12.54
CA ARG A 152 -3.80 9.43 12.72
C ARG A 152 -4.21 10.86 12.40
N ASP A 153 -3.46 11.84 12.88
CA ASP A 153 -3.73 13.27 12.63
C ASP A 153 -3.67 13.58 11.14
N VAL A 154 -2.68 13.03 10.42
CA VAL A 154 -2.57 13.17 8.97
C VAL A 154 -3.74 12.52 8.25
N VAL A 155 -4.13 11.30 8.60
CA VAL A 155 -5.32 10.63 8.02
C VAL A 155 -6.58 11.46 8.27
N GLU A 156 -6.74 12.03 9.45
CA GLU A 156 -7.91 12.87 9.78
C GLU A 156 -7.94 14.18 9.00
N GLU A 157 -6.80 14.83 8.76
CA GLU A 157 -6.72 16.01 7.89
C GLU A 157 -6.98 15.64 6.43
N LEU A 158 -6.37 14.58 5.90
CA LEU A 158 -6.64 14.07 4.54
C LEU A 158 -8.14 13.84 4.30
N CYS A 159 -8.82 13.27 5.30
CA CYS A 159 -10.25 13.03 5.23
C CYS A 159 -11.12 14.28 5.29
N ARG A 160 -10.63 15.34 5.92
CA ARG A 160 -11.32 16.63 5.98
C ARG A 160 -11.12 17.43 4.69
N THR A 161 -9.91 17.44 4.14
CA THR A 161 -9.55 18.24 2.96
C THR A 161 -10.06 17.65 1.65
N TRP A 162 -10.26 16.33 1.59
CA TRP A 162 -10.73 15.65 0.39
C TRP A 162 -12.00 14.80 0.61
N PRO A 163 -13.16 15.43 0.86
CA PRO A 163 -14.43 14.74 0.94
C PRO A 163 -14.91 14.38 -0.48
N GLY A 164 -15.15 13.09 -0.77
CA GLY A 164 -15.94 12.72 -1.96
C GLY A 164 -15.58 11.45 -2.72
N ARG A 165 -14.38 10.87 -2.55
CA ARG A 165 -14.00 9.65 -3.29
C ARG A 165 -14.08 8.34 -2.50
N GLY A 166 -14.55 8.38 -1.24
CA GLY A 166 -14.68 7.18 -0.41
C GLY A 166 -13.38 6.65 0.20
N TRP A 167 -12.27 7.41 0.08
CA TRP A 167 -10.94 7.08 0.61
C TRP A 167 -10.95 7.05 2.14
N CYS A 168 -11.83 7.86 2.72
CA CYS A 168 -12.02 8.02 4.15
C CYS A 168 -13.16 7.16 4.66
N ARG A 169 -12.91 5.85 4.70
CA ARG A 169 -13.68 4.93 5.53
C ARG A 169 -12.82 4.51 6.71
N ARG A 170 -13.01 5.16 7.86
CA ARG A 170 -12.65 4.54 9.15
C ARG A 170 -13.40 3.21 9.20
N ARG A 171 -12.69 2.08 9.27
CA ARG A 171 -13.28 0.95 9.95
C ARG A 171 -13.45 1.36 11.41
N PRO A 172 -14.60 1.06 12.07
CA PRO A 172 -14.58 1.02 13.51
C PRO A 172 -13.45 0.06 13.89
N ALA A 173 -12.55 0.48 14.79
CA ALA A 173 -11.80 -0.50 15.56
C ALA A 173 -12.82 -1.55 16.01
N CYS A 174 -12.54 -2.85 15.83
CA CYS A 174 -13.43 -3.90 16.30
C CYS A 174 -13.96 -3.47 17.66
N ALA A 175 -15.25 -3.11 17.71
CA ALA A 175 -15.82 -2.60 18.93
C ALA A 175 -15.76 -3.78 19.88
N ASN A 176 -14.86 -3.72 20.86
CA ASN A 176 -15.00 -4.54 22.05
C ASN A 176 -16.31 -4.09 22.66
N GLY A 177 -17.39 -4.80 22.31
CA GLY A 177 -18.71 -4.55 22.81
C GLY A 177 -18.70 -4.83 24.30
N SER A 178 -18.46 -3.80 25.11
CA SER A 178 -18.96 -3.69 26.47
C SER A 178 -20.48 -3.42 26.42
N GLY A 179 -21.21 -4.25 25.68
CA GLY A 179 -22.66 -4.32 25.73
C GLY A 179 -23.04 -5.38 26.76
N GLY A 180 -23.39 -4.94 27.97
CA GLY A 180 -23.84 -5.81 29.05
C GLY A 180 -24.92 -6.79 28.59
N ARG A 181 -24.63 -8.10 28.70
CA ARG A 181 -25.60 -9.15 28.44
C ARG A 181 -26.60 -9.18 29.59
N ARG A 182 -27.85 -8.77 29.35
CA ARG A 182 -28.99 -9.27 30.13
C ARG A 182 -29.06 -10.78 29.95
N ALA A 183 -29.10 -11.51 31.05
CA ALA A 183 -29.24 -12.96 31.06
C ALA A 183 -30.56 -13.40 30.38
N ARG A 184 -30.47 -14.38 29.47
CA ARG A 184 -31.61 -15.21 29.04
C ARG A 184 -31.40 -16.64 29.56
N PRO A 185 -32.45 -17.33 30.03
CA PRO A 185 -32.32 -18.59 30.73
C PRO A 185 -32.02 -19.76 29.78
N ARG A 186 -31.40 -20.79 30.37
CA ARG A 186 -30.77 -21.96 29.75
C ARG A 186 -31.76 -22.86 28.99
N GLY A 187 -31.33 -23.34 27.82
CA GLY A 187 -31.91 -24.46 27.08
C GLY A 187 -30.82 -25.10 26.20
N SER A 188 -30.80 -26.42 26.12
CA SER A 188 -29.62 -27.29 26.00
C SER A 188 -29.13 -27.69 24.60
N ARG A 189 -27.86 -28.20 24.57
CA ARG A 189 -27.16 -29.05 23.56
C ARG A 189 -26.45 -28.25 22.45
N SER A 190 -25.19 -28.49 22.01
CA SER A 190 -24.20 -29.56 22.21
C SER A 190 -22.84 -29.20 21.54
N ARG A 191 -21.71 -29.59 22.16
CA ARG A 191 -20.39 -30.07 21.61
C ARG A 191 -19.45 -29.12 20.80
N PRO A 192 -18.14 -29.44 20.62
CA PRO A 192 -17.05 -28.97 21.48
C PRO A 192 -15.97 -28.09 20.79
N SER A 193 -15.16 -27.51 21.68
CA SER A 193 -13.94 -26.71 21.59
C SER A 193 -13.01 -26.82 20.36
N GLY A 194 -12.70 -25.67 19.77
CA GLY A 194 -11.41 -25.34 19.17
C GLY A 194 -10.94 -23.99 19.74
N GLY A 195 -9.87 -24.00 20.52
CA GLY A 195 -9.34 -22.82 21.21
C GLY A 195 -8.72 -21.81 20.25
N SER A 196 -8.92 -20.52 20.55
CA SER A 196 -8.11 -19.43 20.01
C SER A 196 -7.42 -18.75 21.19
N GLU A 197 -6.08 -18.84 21.23
CA GLU A 197 -5.25 -17.95 22.03
C GLU A 197 -5.21 -16.59 21.34
N CYS A 198 -5.58 -15.56 22.09
CA CYS A 198 -5.48 -14.16 21.70
C CYS A 198 -4.04 -13.65 21.96
N CYS A 199 -3.44 -12.97 20.98
CA CYS A 199 -2.31 -12.05 21.23
C CYS A 199 -2.82 -10.60 21.20
N PRO A 200 -2.42 -9.74 22.16
CA PRO A 200 -2.80 -8.33 22.19
C PRO A 200 -1.78 -7.44 21.43
N GLY A 201 -2.24 -6.34 20.83
CA GLY A 201 -1.40 -5.16 20.58
C GLY A 201 -0.92 -4.84 19.15
N GLY A 202 -1.66 -5.14 18.09
CA GLY A 202 -1.31 -4.71 16.73
C GLY A 202 -1.81 -3.29 16.37
N PRO A 203 -1.06 -2.47 15.59
CA PRO A 203 -1.52 -1.17 15.10
C PRO A 203 -2.69 -1.33 14.11
N PRO A 204 -3.54 -0.30 13.95
CA PRO A 204 -4.65 -0.35 13.00
C PRO A 204 -4.13 -0.54 11.57
N THR A 205 -4.62 -1.57 10.89
CA THR A 205 -4.34 -1.80 9.47
C THR A 205 -5.49 -1.22 8.63
N TYR A 206 -5.16 -0.34 7.69
CA TYR A 206 -6.09 0.19 6.70
C TYR A 206 -6.07 -0.74 5.48
N ARG A 207 -7.23 -1.29 5.07
CA ARG A 207 -7.35 -2.19 3.91
C ARG A 207 -8.03 -1.49 2.74
N ALA A 208 -7.38 -1.51 1.58
CA ALA A 208 -7.97 -1.19 0.28
C ALA A 208 -9.04 -2.23 -0.10
N TRP A 209 -10.17 -1.76 -0.65
CA TRP A 209 -11.17 -2.61 -1.28
C TRP A 209 -11.58 -2.02 -2.63
N SER A 210 -11.54 -2.91 -3.64
CA SER A 210 -12.16 -2.84 -4.96
C SER A 210 -13.56 -2.23 -4.89
N THR A 211 -13.81 -1.19 -5.70
CA THR A 211 -15.18 -0.84 -6.09
C THR A 211 -15.72 -1.91 -7.03
N ALA A 212 -16.97 -2.30 -6.78
CA ALA A 212 -17.87 -2.83 -7.80
C ALA A 212 -18.30 -1.71 -8.74
#